data_AF-A0A0K9NXC7-F1
#
_entry.id   AF-A0A0K9NXC7-F1
#
_cell.length_a   1.000
_cell.length_b   1.000
_cell.length_c   1.000
_cell.angle_alpha   90.00
_cell.angle_beta   90.00
_cell.angle_gamma   90.00
#
_symmetry.space_group_name_H-M   'P 1'
#
loop_
_entity.id
_entity.type
_entity.pdbx_description
1 polymer ?
#
loop_
_entity_poly.entity_id
_entity_poly.type
_entity_poly.pdbx_seq_one_letter_code
_entity_poly.pdbx_strand_id
1 'polypeptide(L)' 'MDMGVHLPGINFFVSTADPEKEPSPVTSNPILSILVAEYPVDKVACYVSDDGGALHSFQAMAEAASFATLWVPAILPEA' A
#
# COMPACT_ATOMS: atom_id res chain seq x y z
N MET A 1 22.82 6.67 -7.23
CA MET A 1 23.28 7.98 -7.77
C MET A 1 22.14 8.96 -7.56
N ASP A 2 22.26 9.82 -6.55
CA ASP A 2 21.31 10.91 -6.30
C ASP A 2 21.54 12.01 -7.34
N MET A 3 20.69 12.05 -8.37
CA MET A 3 20.66 13.11 -9.37
C MET A 3 19.65 14.19 -8.96
N GLY A 4 19.86 14.85 -7.83
CA GLY A 4 19.40 16.23 -7.58
C GLY A 4 17.91 16.56 -7.77
N VAL A 5 17.00 15.58 -7.76
CA VAL A 5 15.55 15.84 -7.83
C VAL A 5 15.03 15.85 -6.39
N HIS A 6 14.75 17.05 -5.86
CA HIS A 6 14.08 17.19 -4.58
C HIS A 6 12.61 16.77 -4.73
N LEU A 7 12.37 15.48 -4.61
CA LEU A 7 11.05 14.88 -4.79
C LEU A 7 10.10 15.28 -3.64
N PRO A 8 8.86 15.70 -3.92
CA PRO A 8 7.88 16.02 -2.88
C PRO A 8 7.46 14.76 -2.10
N GLY A 9 6.92 14.94 -0.91
CA GLY A 9 6.20 13.84 -0.24
C GLY A 9 4.90 13.52 -1.00
N ILE A 10 4.60 12.24 -1.14
CA ILE A 10 3.37 11.73 -1.76
C ILE A 10 2.60 10.89 -0.72
N ASN A 11 1.35 11.26 -0.50
CA ASN A 11 0.41 10.51 0.33
C ASN A 11 -0.63 9.85 -0.59
N PHE A 12 -0.69 8.53 -0.57
CA PHE A 12 -1.75 7.77 -1.20
C PHE A 12 -2.87 7.51 -0.20
N PHE A 13 -4.11 7.72 -0.64
CA PHE A 13 -5.30 7.42 0.15
C PHE A 13 -6.12 6.37 -0.59
N VAL A 14 -6.30 5.20 0.03
CA VAL A 14 -7.08 4.10 -0.49
C VAL A 14 -8.33 3.96 0.36
N SER A 15 -9.49 4.15 -0.25
CA SER A 15 -10.79 4.00 0.43
C SER A 15 -11.47 2.70 0.01
N THR A 16 -12.12 2.03 0.96
CA THR A 16 -13.01 0.90 0.73
C THR A 16 -14.22 1.01 1.64
N ALA A 17 -15.36 0.42 1.28
CA ALA A 17 -16.59 0.53 2.06
C ALA A 17 -17.37 -0.78 2.24
N ASP A 18 -17.20 -1.74 1.35
CA ASP A 18 -18.01 -2.97 1.36
C ASP A 18 -17.21 -4.14 0.81
N PRO A 19 -16.76 -5.08 1.64
CA PRO A 19 -15.93 -6.20 1.19
C PRO A 19 -16.67 -7.18 0.26
N GLU A 20 -18.01 -7.14 0.17
CA GLU A 20 -18.75 -7.96 -0.80
C GLU A 20 -18.73 -7.33 -2.19
N LYS A 21 -18.77 -6.00 -2.27
CA LYS A 21 -18.66 -5.25 -3.54
C LYS A 21 -17.22 -5.02 -3.98
N GLU A 22 -16.31 -4.88 -3.01
CA GLU A 22 -14.89 -4.64 -3.17
C GLU A 22 -14.12 -5.76 -2.45
N PRO A 23 -14.00 -6.95 -3.07
CA PRO A 23 -13.28 -8.07 -2.47
C PRO A 23 -11.86 -7.67 -2.08
N SER A 24 -11.33 -8.29 -1.02
CA SER A 24 -10.01 -7.99 -0.46
C SER A 24 -8.87 -7.72 -1.47
N PRO A 25 -8.70 -8.50 -2.57
CA PRO A 25 -7.68 -8.22 -3.59
C PRO A 25 -7.83 -6.87 -4.31
N VAL A 26 -9.07 -6.37 -4.45
CA VAL A 26 -9.36 -5.08 -5.08
C VAL A 26 -8.76 -3.94 -4.26
N THR A 27 -8.74 -4.06 -2.93
CA THR A 27 -8.16 -3.07 -2.02
C THR A 27 -6.68 -3.33 -1.76
N SER A 28 -6.26 -4.59 -1.57
CA SER A 28 -4.88 -4.92 -1.22
C SER A 28 -3.89 -4.79 -2.39
N ASN A 29 -4.29 -5.12 -3.62
CA ASN A 29 -3.37 -5.05 -4.77
C ASN A 29 -2.90 -3.62 -5.08
N PRO A 30 -3.75 -2.58 -5.07
CA PRO A 30 -3.30 -1.20 -5.16
C PRO A 30 -2.33 -0.82 -4.06
N ILE A 31 -2.59 -1.22 -2.80
CA ILE A 31 -1.69 -0.95 -1.66
C ILE A 31 -0.32 -1.59 -1.90
N LEU A 32 -0.27 -2.87 -2.27
CA LEU A 32 0.99 -3.56 -2.56
C LEU A 32 1.72 -2.93 -3.75
N SER A 33 1.01 -2.44 -4.76
CA SER A 33 1.58 -1.74 -5.91
C SER A 33 2.18 -0.39 -5.51
N ILE A 34 1.52 0.35 -4.62
CA ILE A 34 2.02 1.61 -4.05
C ILE A 34 3.32 1.38 -3.28
N LEU A 35 3.38 0.30 -2.48
CA LEU A 35 4.55 -0.02 -1.66
C LEU A 35 5.79 -0.41 -2.49
N VAL A 36 5.62 -0.78 -3.76
CA VAL A 36 6.72 -1.07 -4.68
C VAL A 36 6.91 0.02 -5.74
N ALA A 37 6.37 1.22 -5.51
CA ALA A 37 6.65 2.36 -6.37
C ALA A 37 8.15 2.70 -6.34
N GLU A 38 8.74 2.95 -7.50
CA GLU A 38 10.12 3.43 -7.64
C GLU A 38 10.24 4.90 -7.17
N TYR A 39 10.08 5.12 -5.87
CA TYR A 39 10.11 6.42 -5.20
C TYR A 39 10.85 6.30 -3.86
N PRO A 40 11.50 7.37 -3.36
CA PRO A 40 12.14 7.32 -2.05
C PRO A 40 11.16 6.89 -0.95
N VAL A 41 11.54 5.85 -0.20
CA VAL A 41 10.70 5.25 0.86
C VAL A 41 10.30 6.26 1.95
N ASP A 42 11.17 7.23 2.24
CA ASP A 42 10.92 8.30 3.20
C ASP A 42 9.96 9.39 2.68
N LYS A 43 9.53 9.30 1.42
CA LYS A 43 8.65 10.26 0.75
C LYS A 43 7.30 9.67 0.36
N VAL A 44 7.06 8.37 0.55
CA VAL A 44 5.77 7.73 0.29
C VAL A 44 5.08 7.34 1.59
N ALA A 45 3.82 7.73 1.74
CA ALA A 45 2.94 7.17 2.75
C ALA A 45 1.65 6.66 2.10
N CYS A 46 1.15 5.52 2.58
CA CYS A 46 -0.11 4.93 2.14
C CYS A 46 -1.07 4.85 3.33
N TYR A 47 -2.24 5.46 3.19
CA TYR A 47 -3.31 5.48 4.17
C TYR A 47 -4.50 4.68 3.64
N VAL A 48 -5.09 3.86 4.49
CA VAL A 48 -6.27 3.07 4.16
C VAL A 48 -7.44 3.56 5.02
N SER A 49 -8.55 3.90 4.38
CA SER A 49 -9.83 4.21 5.03
C SER A 49 -10.83 3.12 4.70
N ASP A 50 -11.39 2.50 5.73
CA ASP A 50 -12.48 1.54 5.61
C ASP A 50 -13.75 2.18 6.19
N ASP A 51 -14.60 2.68 5.30
CA ASP A 51 -15.87 3.32 5.67
C ASP A 51 -16.92 2.27 6.09
N GLY A 52 -16.74 1.00 5.70
CA GLY A 52 -17.57 -0.11 6.11
C GLY A 52 -17.26 -0.63 7.51
N GLY A 53 -16.06 -0.32 8.02
CA GLY A 53 -15.57 -0.79 9.32
C GLY A 53 -15.62 -2.32 9.45
N ALA A 54 -15.45 -3.04 8.35
CA ALA A 54 -15.67 -4.47 8.31
C ALA A 54 -14.45 -5.22 8.85
N LEU A 55 -14.66 -6.13 9.81
CA LEU A 55 -13.57 -6.94 10.37
C LEU A 55 -12.81 -7.72 9.28
N HIS A 56 -13.52 -8.15 8.23
CA HIS A 56 -12.92 -8.84 7.09
C HIS A 56 -11.89 -7.95 6.37
N SER A 57 -12.23 -6.68 6.09
CA SER A 57 -11.33 -5.71 5.47
C SER A 57 -10.09 -5.49 6.34
N PHE A 58 -10.27 -5.32 7.65
CA PHE A 58 -9.16 -5.18 8.60
C PHE A 58 -8.21 -6.38 8.57
N GLN A 59 -8.74 -7.60 8.66
CA GLN A 59 -7.93 -8.82 8.63
C GLN A 59 -7.19 -8.98 7.30
N ALA A 60 -7.86 -8.71 6.18
CA ALA A 60 -7.24 -8.77 4.86
C ALA A 60 -6.08 -7.76 4.71
N MET A 61 -6.22 -6.54 5.26
CA MET A 61 -5.14 -5.55 5.23
C MET A 61 -3.99 -5.93 6.17
N ALA A 62 -4.26 -6.56 7.31
CA ALA A 62 -3.22 -7.08 8.19
C ALA A 62 -2.39 -8.19 7.50
N GLU A 63 -3.05 -9.08 6.76
CA GLU A 63 -2.37 -10.11 5.94
C GLU A 63 -1.60 -9.47 4.78
N ALA A 64 -2.16 -8.48 4.10
CA ALA A 64 -1.47 -7.77 3.02
C ALA A 64 -0.21 -7.04 3.54
N ALA A 65 -0.28 -6.41 4.71
CA ALA A 65 0.87 -5.78 5.36
C ALA A 65 1.95 -6.80 5.75
N SER A 66 1.55 -7.97 6.24
CA SER A 66 2.47 -9.07 6.54
C SER A 66 3.12 -9.63 5.27
N PHE A 67 2.36 -9.76 4.19
CA PHE A 67 2.89 -10.18 2.89
C PHE A 67 3.84 -9.14 2.28
N ALA A 68 3.58 -7.85 2.48
CA ALA A 68 4.41 -6.77 1.97
C ALA A 68 5.88 -6.87 2.43
N THR A 69 6.15 -7.41 3.62
CA THR A 69 7.53 -7.59 4.13
C THR A 69 8.33 -8.61 3.32
N LEU A 70 7.65 -9.50 2.58
CA LEU A 70 8.26 -10.45 1.65
C LEU A 70 8.24 -9.92 0.22
N TRP A 71 7.14 -9.26 -0.16
CA TRP A 71 6.92 -8.77 -1.51
C TRP A 71 7.81 -7.59 -1.87
N VAL A 72 7.92 -6.58 -0.99
CA VAL A 72 8.66 -5.34 -1.28
C VAL A 72 10.14 -5.62 -1.57
N PRO A 73 10.90 -6.36 -0.73
CA PRO A 73 12.31 -6.66 -1.02
C PRO A 73 12.51 -7.56 -2.25
N ALA A 74 11.50 -8.36 -2.62
CA ALA A 74 11.57 -9.21 -3.80
C ALA A 74 11.44 -8.41 -5.12
N ILE A 75 10.71 -7.28 -5.09
CA ILE A 75 10.49 -6.40 -6.25
C ILE A 75 11.50 -5.24 -6.28
N LEU A 76 11.78 -4.65 -5.13
CA LEU A 76 12.74 -3.56 -4.94
C LEU A 76 13.85 -4.03 -3.97
N PRO A 77 14.93 -4.67 -4.46
CA PRO A 77 15.98 -5.23 -3.62
C PRO A 77 16.75 -4.20 -2.79
N GLU A 78 16.63 -2.91 -3.13
CA GLU A 78 17.30 -1.79 -2.48
C GLU A 78 16.33 -0.84 -1.73
N ALA A 79 15.06 -1.24 -1.56
CA ALA A 79 14.07 -0.48 -0.80
C ALA A 79 14.20 -0.67 0.73
#